data_AF-A0A6N9Q7T0-F1
#
_entry.id   AF-A0A6N9Q7T0-F1
#
_cell.length_a   1.000
_cell.length_b   1.000
_cell.length_c   1.000
_cell.angle_alpha   90.00
_cell.angle_beta   90.00
_cell.angle_gamma   90.00
#
_symmetry.space_group_name_H-M   'P 1'
#
loop_
_entity.id
_entity.type
_entity.pdbx_description
1 polymer ?
#
loop_
_entity_poly.entity_id
_entity_poly.type
_entity_poly.pdbx_seq_one_letter_code
_entity_poly.pdbx_strand_id
1 'polypeptide(L)' 'MKEAAEYTGISDKLLYRMCKEGDIPHIKLGAKDSQKPRIIFRTSTLDNWMREQESLNYTKSEEVD' A
#
# COMPACT_ATOMS: atom_id res chain seq x y z
N MET A 1 -4.08 -4.63 -9.27
CA MET A 1 -4.86 -3.58 -8.57
C MET A 1 -6.00 -4.24 -7.82
N LYS A 2 -7.04 -4.72 -8.52
CA LYS A 2 -8.18 -5.43 -7.92
C LYS A 2 -7.81 -6.45 -6.83
N GLU A 3 -6.89 -7.38 -7.09
CA GLU A 3 -6.45 -8.37 -6.09
C GLU A 3 -5.86 -7.72 -4.81
N ALA A 4 -5.08 -6.66 -4.97
CA ALA A 4 -4.50 -5.94 -3.83
C ALA A 4 -5.54 -5.08 -3.10
N ALA A 5 -6.53 -4.55 -3.83
CA ALA A 5 -7.66 -3.84 -3.26
C ALA A 5 -8.53 -4.76 -2.40
N GLU A 6 -8.83 -5.96 -2.92
CA GLU A 6 -9.52 -7.03 -2.19
C GLU A 6 -8.71 -7.48 -0.97
N TYR A 7 -7.39 -7.66 -1.13
CA TYR A 7 -6.51 -8.11 -0.04
C TYR A 7 -6.41 -7.10 1.11
N THR A 8 -6.28 -5.82 0.78
CA THR A 8 -6.08 -4.74 1.78
C THR A 8 -7.38 -4.13 2.28
N GLY A 9 -8.52 -4.41 1.64
CA GLY A 9 -9.79 -3.71 1.87
C GLY A 9 -9.83 -2.26 1.38
N ILE A 10 -8.80 -1.80 0.67
CA ILE A 10 -8.69 -0.43 0.14
C ILE A 10 -9.31 -0.38 -1.26
N SER A 11 -10.22 0.56 -1.53
CA SER A 11 -10.80 0.72 -2.87
C SER A 11 -9.74 0.91 -3.96
N ASP A 12 -9.94 0.35 -5.17
CA ASP A 12 -9.02 0.50 -6.31
C ASP A 12 -8.59 1.94 -6.58
N LYS A 13 -9.53 2.89 -6.48
CA LYS A 13 -9.28 4.32 -6.70
C LYS A 13 -8.31 4.89 -5.67
N LEU A 14 -8.51 4.58 -4.40
CA LEU A 14 -7.64 5.02 -3.32
C LEU A 14 -6.27 4.33 -3.41
N LEU A 15 -6.26 3.03 -3.65
CA LEU A 15 -5.04 2.24 -3.77
C LEU A 15 -4.14 2.74 -4.92
N TYR A 16 -4.74 3.09 -6.07
CA TYR A 16 -4.01 3.69 -7.19
C TYR A 16 -3.43 5.06 -6.83
N ARG A 17 -4.16 5.89 -6.09
CA ARG A 17 -3.67 7.20 -5.60
C ARG A 17 -2.47 7.02 -4.67
N MET A 18 -2.55 6.10 -3.71
CA MET A 18 -1.44 5.77 -2.80
C MET A 18 -0.19 5.30 -3.58
N CYS A 19 -0.36 4.54 -4.68
CA CYS A 19 0.77 4.17 -5.54
C CYS A 19 1.40 5.36 -6.30
N LYS A 20 0.59 6.38 -6.61
CA LYS A 20 1.09 7.61 -7.25
C LYS A 20 1.86 8.48 -6.27
N GLU A 21 1.36 8.58 -5.04
CA GLU A 21 1.93 9.38 -3.95
C GLU A 21 3.15 8.69 -3.30
N GLY A 22 3.23 7.36 -3.36
CA GLY A 22 4.32 6.58 -2.77
C GLY A 22 4.01 6.05 -1.38
N ASP A 23 2.76 6.15 -0.93
CA ASP A 23 2.31 5.82 0.42
C ASP A 23 2.18 4.31 0.68
N ILE A 24 2.17 3.50 -0.39
CA ILE A 24 2.10 2.04 -0.31
C ILE A 24 3.18 1.40 -1.19
N PRO A 25 3.89 0.36 -0.70
CA PRO A 25 4.92 -0.30 -1.48
C PRO A 25 4.31 -1.01 -2.70
N HIS A 26 4.91 -0.78 -3.86
CA HIS A 26 4.43 -1.29 -5.14
C HIS A 26 5.57 -1.42 -6.14
N ILE A 27 5.35 -2.22 -7.19
CA ILE A 27 6.27 -2.35 -8.32
C ILE A 27 5.57 -1.80 -9.57
N LYS A 28 6.23 -0.86 -10.26
CA LYS A 28 5.82 -0.38 -11.58
C LYS A 28 6.55 -1.20 -12.65
N LEU A 29 5.80 -1.98 -13.42
CA LEU A 29 6.29 -2.73 -14.57
C LEU A 29 5.96 -1.97 -15.86
N GLY A 30 6.98 -1.79 -16.71
CA GLY A 30 6.86 -1.11 -18.00
C GLY A 30 8.15 -0.36 -18.33
N ALA A 31 8.29 0.04 -19.59
CA ALA A 31 9.36 0.93 -20.01
C ALA A 31 9.25 2.30 -19.29
N LYS A 32 10.37 3.00 -19.15
CA LYS A 32 10.46 4.32 -18.50
C LYS A 32 9.44 5.33 -19.07
N ASP A 33 9.10 5.18 -20.35
CA ASP A 33 8.18 6.06 -21.09
C ASP A 33 6.82 5.40 -21.40
N SER A 34 6.48 4.29 -20.74
CA SER A 34 5.18 3.66 -20.92
C SER A 34 4.06 4.57 -20.44
N GLN A 35 3.08 4.83 -21.31
CA GLN A 35 1.87 5.58 -20.97
C GLN A 35 0.91 4.78 -20.06
N LYS A 36 1.12 3.47 -19.93
CA LYS A 36 0.28 2.56 -19.14
C LYS A 36 1.16 1.55 -18.39
N PRO A 37 1.93 1.96 -17.37
CA PRO A 37 2.68 1.03 -16.55
C PRO A 37 1.72 0.13 -15.76
N ARG A 38 2.05 -1.16 -15.67
CA ARG A 38 1.31 -2.11 -14.85
C ARG A 38 1.81 -2.02 -13.41
N ILE A 39 0.89 -1.85 -12.46
CA ILE A 39 1.22 -1.86 -11.03
C ILE A 39 0.93 -3.26 -10.48
N ILE A 40 1.95 -3.85 -9.85
CA ILE A 40 1.83 -5.11 -9.12
C ILE A 40 2.29 -4.95 -7.67
N PHE A 41 1.84 -5.90 -6.85
CA PHE A 41 2.13 -5.94 -5.42
C PHE A 41 2.61 -7.34 -5.06
N ARG A 42 3.53 -7.43 -4.09
CA ARG A 42 3.86 -8.68 -3.44
C ARG A 42 3.07 -8.76 -2.15
N THR A 43 2.36 -9.85 -1.91
CA THR A 43 1.54 -10.05 -0.70
C THR A 43 2.37 -9.87 0.57
N SER A 44 3.57 -10.45 0.64
CA SER A 44 4.46 -10.30 1.80
C SER A 44 4.89 -8.85 2.07
N THR A 45 4.98 -8.04 1.02
CA THR A 45 5.30 -6.61 1.16
C THR A 45 4.08 -5.82 1.65
N LEU A 46 2.87 -6.18 1.19
CA LEU A 46 1.63 -5.62 1.73
C LEU A 46 1.44 -5.99 3.21
N ASP A 47 1.76 -7.23 3.60
CA ASP A 47 1.69 -7.66 5.01
C ASP A 47 2.59 -6.84 5.92
N ASN A 48 3.84 -6.62 5.50
CA ASN A 48 4.77 -5.82 6.28
C ASN A 48 4.27 -4.38 6.42
N TRP A 49 3.79 -3.79 5.32
CA TRP A 49 3.22 -2.45 5.36
C TRP A 49 1.99 -2.36 6.27
N MET A 50 1.08 -3.35 6.24
CA MET A 50 -0.07 -3.38 7.13
C MET A 50 0.34 -3.46 8.61
N ARG A 51 1.36 -4.26 8.95
CA ARG A 51 1.92 -4.29 10.31
C ARG A 51 2.50 -2.95 10.75
N GLU A 52 3.18 -2.24 9.84
CA GLU A 52 3.66 -0.89 10.11
C GLU A 52 2.48 0.07 10.38
N GLN A 53 1.40 -0.01 9.59
CA GLN A 53 0.18 0.78 9.82
C GLN A 53 -0.47 0.45 11.16
N GLU A 54 -0.56 -0.82 11.54
CA GLU A 54 -1.06 -1.25 12.84
C GLU A 54 -0.24 -0.63 13.98
N SER A 55 1.09 -0.67 13.90
CA SER A 55 1.96 -0.06 14.91
C SER A 55 1.80 1.46 15.02
N LEU A 56 1.64 2.15 13.89
CA LEU A 56 1.43 3.60 13.85
C LEU A 56 0.07 3.99 14.44
N ASN A 57 -0.98 3.23 14.12
CA ASN A 57 -2.34 3.50 14.58
C ASN A 57 -2.58 3.09 16.04
N TYR A 58 -1.88 2.05 16.51
CA TYR A 58 -2.02 1.50 17.86
C TYR A 58 -0.72 1.65 18.67
N THR A 59 -0.14 2.85 18.68
CA THR A 59 0.75 3.21 19.79
C THR A 59 -0.13 3.45 21.01
N LYS A 60 -0.22 2.44 21.88
CA LYS A 60 -0.91 2.50 23.17
C LYS A 60 -0.51 3.82 23.85
N SER A 61 -1.49 4.64 24.16
CA SER A 61 -1.34 5.80 25.03
C SER A 61 -0.71 5.31 26.34
N GLU A 62 0.59 5.52 26.50
CA GLU A 62 1.19 5.59 27.83
C GLU A 62 0.77 6.94 28.39
N GLU A 63 -0.43 6.98 28.97
CA GLU A 63 -0.73 7.92 30.04
C GLU A 63 0.25 7.59 31.17
N VAL A 64 1.27 8.43 31.31
CA VAL A 64 2.12 8.45 32.51
C VAL A 64 1.38 9.36 33.50
N ASP A 65 0.78 8.73 34.51
CA ASP A 65 0.32 9.38 35.76
C ASP A 65 1.48 10.07 36.49
#